data_AF-D8UDG4-F1
#
_entry.id   AF-D8UDG4-F1
#
_cell.length_a   1.000
_cell.length_b   1.000
_cell.length_c   1.000
_cell.angle_alpha   90.00
_cell.angle_beta   90.00
_cell.angle_gamma   90.00
#
_symmetry.space_group_name_H-M   'P 1'
#
loop_
_entity.id
_entity.type
_entity.pdbx_description
1 polymer ?
#
loop_
_entity_poly.entity_id
_entity_poly.type
_entity_poly.pdbx_seq_one_letter_code
_entity_poly.pdbx_strand_id
1 'polypeptide(L)'
;MGWLRKKIIRLFTWIAKRFFDFALLLRLFSLVLEREAARTAPSADVDAQRHIDEGTAWLDFCDSLRGLVEFILAEPPAPAPAPPMPTPRTGPGPWWAARGLEAFLDCWDPAWPVLRPLPYNVKLGADNPDNLYMYGTVSGAFEYRLYGTRGTVTYLSFGCYCGSRPGQGYSQPSHLDSSKLVTQRDGSFEIFLTPRARGENWIRLPPDASRLVVRQTFLERGKEVPAEVHVERLPLAAGRSGDGKASAAAAGVSGAVGIPLVDSAGRETKPPLSAGQVVAGLSGAAVFIAGSVRQFQSWSRSFALRPNTLITLDADVYMSAWADPAIHFFHGYWRLEPWEVLVVQVTPPECPYWNFQLDNWWMESLDYVAHPETTTNKATASYMPDGSICLLVAHTDPRAALNGDSAAHPEARWAQQLEEQEEREEREEREEREEEGSGNIHRGKLAGPGQQGGGDREATASGSGGVCGGAPRSEVSSDAAGQPGAMGSDSGWVHCCLQYRR
;
A
#
# COMPACT_ATOMS: atom_id res chain seq x y z
N MET A 1 -40.89 53.70 21.79
CA MET A 1 -40.25 52.47 21.25
C MET A 1 -39.68 51.52 22.30
N GLY A 2 -38.96 51.97 23.35
CA GLY A 2 -38.22 51.06 24.26
C GLY A 2 -39.02 49.99 25.03
N TRP A 3 -40.28 50.25 25.39
CA TRP A 3 -41.11 49.29 26.16
C TRP A 3 -41.52 48.05 25.35
N LEU A 4 -41.94 48.26 24.09
CA LEU A 4 -42.35 47.17 23.20
C LEU A 4 -41.17 46.23 22.88
N ARG A 5 -39.98 46.79 22.63
CA ARG A 5 -38.73 46.04 22.41
C ARG A 5 -38.39 45.15 23.62
N LYS A 6 -38.55 45.63 24.86
CA LYS A 6 -38.32 44.82 26.08
C LYS A 6 -39.34 43.68 26.23
N LYS A 7 -40.61 43.87 25.85
CA LYS A 7 -41.62 42.80 25.84
C LYS A 7 -41.32 41.74 24.78
N ILE A 8 -40.97 42.14 23.56
CA ILE A 8 -40.62 41.21 22.46
C ILE A 8 -39.40 40.37 22.84
N ILE A 9 -38.33 40.98 23.38
CA ILE A 9 -37.15 40.24 23.84
C ILE A 9 -37.53 39.22 24.92
N ARG A 10 -38.29 39.61 25.96
CA ARG A 10 -38.73 38.66 27.01
C ARG A 10 -39.56 37.50 26.46
N LEU A 11 -40.45 37.77 25.50
CA LEU A 11 -41.23 36.73 24.82
C LEU A 11 -40.33 35.78 24.03
N PHE A 12 -39.37 36.31 23.26
CA PHE A 12 -38.39 35.51 22.53
C PHE A 12 -37.50 34.66 23.46
N THR A 13 -37.00 35.21 24.56
CA THR A 13 -36.21 34.44 25.54
C THR A 13 -37.03 33.34 26.19
N TRP A 14 -38.32 33.58 26.45
CA TRP A 14 -39.24 32.57 27.00
C TRP A 14 -39.55 31.45 25.99
N ILE A 15 -39.81 31.80 24.73
CA ILE A 15 -40.01 30.84 23.63
C ILE A 15 -38.73 30.03 23.39
N ALA A 16 -37.56 30.67 23.29
CA ALA A 16 -36.28 30.02 23.09
C ALA A 16 -35.94 29.05 24.24
N LYS A 17 -36.21 29.43 25.49
CA LYS A 17 -36.05 28.53 26.63
C LYS A 17 -36.99 27.33 26.55
N ARG A 18 -38.28 27.53 26.22
CA ARG A 18 -39.23 26.42 26.03
C ARG A 18 -38.84 25.47 24.90
N PHE A 19 -38.30 25.99 23.80
CA PHE A 19 -37.74 25.17 22.70
C PHE A 19 -36.49 24.41 23.15
N PHE A 20 -35.59 25.03 23.93
CA PHE A 20 -34.41 24.37 24.48
C PHE A 20 -34.78 23.25 25.46
N ASP A 21 -35.71 23.51 26.39
CA ASP A 21 -36.22 22.53 27.35
C ASP A 21 -36.92 21.36 26.62
N PHE A 22 -37.64 21.63 25.52
CA PHE A 22 -38.28 20.61 24.68
C PHE A 22 -37.27 19.80 23.86
N ALA A 23 -36.24 20.43 23.29
CA ALA A 23 -35.15 19.74 22.60
C ALA A 23 -34.31 18.88 23.57
N LEU A 24 -34.13 19.34 24.81
CA LEU A 24 -33.50 18.55 25.87
C LEU A 24 -34.36 17.34 26.25
N LEU A 25 -35.67 17.49 26.37
CA LEU A 25 -36.61 16.39 26.60
C LEU A 25 -36.62 15.37 25.44
N LEU A 26 -36.64 15.83 24.19
CA LEU A 26 -36.52 14.95 23.02
C LEU A 26 -35.18 14.19 23.01
N ARG A 27 -34.07 14.85 23.38
CA ARG A 27 -32.76 14.21 23.46
C ARG A 27 -32.67 13.21 24.62
N LEU A 28 -33.28 13.51 25.77
CA LEU A 28 -33.40 12.56 26.88
C LEU A 28 -34.30 11.37 26.52
N PHE A 29 -35.37 11.60 25.77
CA PHE A 29 -36.26 10.55 25.28
C PHE A 29 -35.56 9.67 24.23
N SER A 30 -34.79 10.26 23.30
CA SER A 30 -33.91 9.53 22.37
C SER A 30 -32.91 8.66 23.14
N LEU A 31 -32.20 9.22 24.13
CA LEU A 31 -31.27 8.47 24.99
C LEU A 31 -31.94 7.34 25.80
N VAL A 32 -33.22 7.48 26.17
CA VAL A 32 -33.99 6.41 26.82
C VAL A 32 -34.36 5.33 25.80
N LEU A 33 -34.84 5.69 24.60
CA LEU A 33 -35.16 4.75 23.53
C LEU A 33 -33.92 4.00 23.02
N GLU A 34 -32.80 4.70 22.81
CA GLU A 34 -31.49 4.12 22.47
C GLU A 34 -31.04 3.12 23.55
N ARG A 35 -31.25 3.45 24.82
CA ARG A 35 -30.90 2.59 25.97
C ARG A 35 -31.85 1.40 26.15
N GLU A 36 -33.12 1.52 25.76
CA GLU A 36 -34.06 0.38 25.76
C GLU A 36 -33.85 -0.53 24.53
N ALA A 37 -33.57 0.03 23.35
CA ALA A 37 -33.18 -0.74 22.17
C ALA A 37 -31.87 -1.52 22.41
N ALA A 38 -30.87 -0.88 23.05
CA ALA A 38 -29.63 -1.55 23.46
C ALA A 38 -29.80 -2.59 24.58
N ARG A 39 -31.00 -2.72 25.18
CA ARG A 39 -31.35 -3.78 26.16
C ARG A 39 -32.13 -4.94 25.55
N THR A 40 -32.76 -4.74 24.39
CA THR A 40 -33.64 -5.72 23.75
C THR A 40 -33.06 -6.32 22.46
N ALA A 41 -32.07 -5.67 21.86
CA ALA A 41 -31.23 -6.31 20.85
C ALA A 41 -30.49 -7.54 21.45
N PRO A 42 -30.21 -8.58 20.64
CA PRO A 42 -29.12 -9.50 20.98
C PRO A 42 -27.86 -8.68 21.29
N SER A 43 -27.03 -9.14 22.23
CA SER A 43 -25.74 -8.47 22.42
C SER A 43 -24.97 -8.52 21.09
N ALA A 44 -24.26 -7.43 20.75
CA ALA A 44 -23.54 -7.35 19.47
C ALA A 44 -22.57 -8.53 19.24
N ASP A 45 -22.08 -9.14 20.32
CA ASP A 45 -21.22 -10.34 20.29
C ASP A 45 -21.99 -11.63 19.96
N VAL A 46 -23.29 -11.73 20.25
CA VAL A 46 -24.17 -12.85 19.81
C VAL A 46 -24.53 -12.74 18.33
N ASP A 47 -24.82 -11.54 17.85
CA ASP A 47 -25.00 -11.30 16.41
C ASP A 47 -23.68 -11.55 15.65
N ALA A 48 -22.55 -11.08 16.19
CA ALA A 48 -21.23 -11.37 15.63
C ALA A 48 -20.90 -12.87 15.67
N GLN A 49 -21.22 -13.59 16.76
CA GLN A 49 -21.02 -15.04 16.83
C GLN A 49 -21.83 -15.76 15.75
N ARG A 50 -23.10 -15.37 15.55
CA ARG A 50 -23.91 -15.89 14.43
C ARG A 50 -23.25 -15.60 13.08
N HIS A 51 -22.72 -14.39 12.85
CA HIS A 51 -22.01 -14.06 11.60
C HIS A 51 -20.72 -14.86 11.38
N ILE A 52 -20.07 -15.33 12.45
CA ILE A 52 -18.93 -16.25 12.37
C ILE A 52 -19.40 -17.69 12.11
N ASP A 53 -20.41 -18.16 12.83
CA ASP A 53 -20.95 -19.52 12.73
C ASP A 53 -21.58 -19.80 11.35
N GLU A 54 -22.26 -18.80 10.78
CA GLU A 54 -22.83 -18.83 9.42
C GLU A 54 -21.79 -18.54 8.31
N GLY A 55 -20.57 -18.14 8.69
CA GLY A 55 -19.49 -17.77 7.76
C GLY A 55 -19.70 -16.44 7.02
N THR A 56 -20.78 -15.70 7.29
CA THR A 56 -21.13 -14.46 6.58
C THR A 56 -20.05 -13.38 6.72
N ALA A 57 -19.42 -13.26 7.88
CA ALA A 57 -18.31 -12.31 8.07
C ALA A 57 -17.10 -12.57 7.14
N TRP A 58 -16.86 -13.83 6.76
CA TRP A 58 -15.82 -14.19 5.80
C TRP A 58 -16.26 -13.94 4.36
N LEU A 59 -17.54 -14.21 4.04
CA LEU A 59 -18.13 -13.90 2.74
C LEU A 59 -18.14 -12.38 2.49
N ASP A 60 -18.57 -11.57 3.46
CA ASP A 60 -18.55 -10.09 3.39
C ASP A 60 -17.14 -9.55 3.13
N PHE A 61 -16.12 -10.17 3.73
CA PHE A 61 -14.71 -9.84 3.48
C PHE A 61 -14.30 -10.21 2.04
N CYS A 62 -14.62 -11.42 1.58
CA CYS A 62 -14.33 -11.87 0.22
C CYS A 62 -15.05 -11.01 -0.84
N ASP A 63 -16.30 -10.64 -0.63
CA ASP A 63 -17.06 -9.79 -1.56
C ASP A 63 -16.59 -8.33 -1.52
N SER A 64 -16.07 -7.86 -0.38
CA SER A 64 -15.36 -6.56 -0.32
C SER A 64 -14.08 -6.56 -1.15
N LEU A 65 -13.34 -7.68 -1.20
CA LEU A 65 -12.18 -7.84 -2.08
C LEU A 65 -12.60 -7.98 -3.55
N ARG A 66 -13.68 -8.72 -3.85
CA ARG A 66 -14.27 -8.82 -5.20
C ARG A 66 -14.63 -7.44 -5.75
N GLY A 67 -15.36 -6.64 -4.98
CA GLY A 67 -15.75 -5.27 -5.36
C GLY A 67 -14.57 -4.31 -5.50
N LEU A 68 -13.42 -4.61 -4.90
CA LEU A 68 -12.17 -3.89 -5.16
C LEU A 68 -11.57 -4.29 -6.52
N VAL A 69 -11.54 -5.58 -6.86
CA VAL A 69 -11.08 -6.06 -8.18
C VAL A 69 -11.96 -5.52 -9.30
N GLU A 70 -13.29 -5.55 -9.15
CA GLU A 70 -14.23 -4.95 -10.11
C GLU A 70 -13.98 -3.45 -10.30
N PHE A 71 -13.66 -2.72 -9.22
CA PHE A 71 -13.28 -1.31 -9.28
C PHE A 71 -11.92 -1.07 -9.97
N ILE A 72 -10.96 -1.99 -9.82
CA ILE A 72 -9.64 -1.91 -10.47
C ILE A 72 -9.77 -2.10 -11.98
N LEU A 73 -10.55 -3.10 -12.39
CA LEU A 73 -10.79 -3.46 -13.79
C LEU A 73 -11.72 -2.48 -14.52
N ALA A 74 -12.47 -1.66 -13.80
CA ALA A 74 -13.32 -0.62 -14.39
C ALA A 74 -12.49 0.50 -15.03
N GLU A 75 -12.65 0.68 -16.34
CA GLU A 75 -12.03 1.80 -17.06
C GLU A 75 -12.50 3.15 -16.49
N PRO A 76 -11.58 4.09 -16.19
CA PRO A 76 -11.97 5.43 -15.79
C PRO A 76 -12.59 6.17 -17.00
N PRO A 77 -13.72 6.88 -16.83
CA PRO A 77 -14.32 7.64 -17.93
C PRO A 77 -13.33 8.73 -18.39
N ALA A 78 -12.89 8.64 -19.64
CA ALA A 78 -11.87 9.52 -20.20
C ALA A 78 -12.34 10.99 -20.21
N PRO A 79 -11.67 11.91 -19.49
CA PRO A 79 -11.96 13.34 -19.61
C PRO A 79 -11.36 13.87 -20.90
N ALA A 80 -12.18 14.27 -21.87
CA ALA A 80 -11.68 14.92 -23.08
C ALA A 80 -11.22 16.37 -22.79
N PRO A 81 -10.05 16.84 -23.28
CA PRO A 81 -9.06 16.17 -24.13
C PRO A 81 -7.78 15.82 -23.34
N ALA A 82 -7.86 14.91 -22.37
CA ALA A 82 -6.68 14.28 -21.77
C ALA A 82 -6.19 13.11 -22.65
N PRO A 83 -4.88 12.78 -22.64
CA PRO A 83 -4.41 11.51 -23.18
C PRO A 83 -5.09 10.32 -22.46
N PRO A 84 -5.22 9.15 -23.10
CA PRO A 84 -5.82 7.98 -22.47
C PRO A 84 -5.07 7.65 -21.19
N MET A 85 -5.81 7.58 -20.08
CA MET A 85 -5.24 7.27 -18.77
C MET A 85 -4.79 5.80 -18.78
N PRO A 86 -3.55 5.49 -18.35
CA PRO A 86 -3.09 4.11 -18.23
C PRO A 86 -4.01 3.33 -17.28
N THR A 87 -4.50 2.20 -17.78
CA THR A 87 -5.14 1.15 -16.98
C THR A 87 -4.06 0.15 -16.56
N PRO A 88 -3.97 -0.23 -15.27
CA PRO A 88 -3.10 -1.33 -14.88
C PRO A 88 -3.57 -2.62 -15.54
N ARG A 89 -2.66 -3.30 -16.27
CA ARG A 89 -2.92 -4.64 -16.83
C ARG A 89 -2.89 -5.71 -15.73
N THR A 90 -2.00 -5.56 -14.76
CA THR A 90 -1.82 -6.46 -13.60
C THR A 90 -2.47 -5.89 -12.33
N GLY A 91 -3.06 -6.77 -11.50
CA GLY A 91 -3.63 -6.39 -10.21
C GLY A 91 -2.58 -6.04 -9.15
N PRO A 92 -2.96 -5.40 -8.02
CA PRO A 92 -2.06 -5.21 -6.88
C PRO A 92 -1.70 -6.58 -6.30
N GLY A 93 -0.48 -6.73 -5.78
CA GLY A 93 0.02 -8.05 -5.37
C GLY A 93 -0.80 -8.73 -4.26
N PRO A 94 -0.74 -10.07 -4.14
CA PRO A 94 -1.49 -10.80 -3.10
C PRO A 94 -1.11 -10.40 -1.66
N TRP A 95 0.06 -9.79 -1.46
CA TRP A 95 0.54 -9.31 -0.16
C TRP A 95 -0.32 -8.20 0.46
N TRP A 96 -1.13 -7.47 -0.31
CA TRP A 96 -2.09 -6.52 0.27
C TRP A 96 -3.09 -7.20 1.20
N ALA A 97 -3.58 -8.38 0.82
CA ALA A 97 -4.46 -9.18 1.67
C ALA A 97 -3.74 -9.64 2.95
N ALA A 98 -2.50 -10.12 2.83
CA ALA A 98 -1.66 -10.47 3.97
C ALA A 98 -1.44 -9.28 4.92
N ARG A 99 -1.14 -8.09 4.39
CA ARG A 99 -0.96 -6.86 5.18
C ARG A 99 -2.23 -6.43 5.91
N GLY A 100 -3.38 -6.51 5.24
CA GLY A 100 -4.68 -6.18 5.84
C GLY A 100 -5.02 -7.12 6.99
N LEU A 101 -4.88 -8.43 6.79
CA LEU A 101 -5.14 -9.43 7.83
C LEU A 101 -4.14 -9.28 8.99
N GLU A 102 -2.85 -9.09 8.72
CA GLU A 102 -1.83 -8.88 9.76
C GLU A 102 -2.14 -7.66 10.64
N ALA A 103 -2.50 -6.54 10.00
CA ALA A 103 -2.78 -5.27 10.68
C ALA A 103 -4.07 -5.27 11.52
N PHE A 104 -5.01 -6.19 11.28
CA PHE A 104 -6.34 -6.18 11.91
C PHE A 104 -6.78 -7.51 12.55
N LEU A 105 -6.02 -8.60 12.41
CA LEU A 105 -6.30 -9.90 13.04
C LEU A 105 -5.10 -10.53 13.78
N ASP A 106 -3.86 -10.22 13.41
CA ASP A 106 -2.68 -10.73 14.13
C ASP A 106 -2.20 -9.75 15.21
N CYS A 107 -2.00 -8.49 14.81
CA CYS A 107 -1.45 -7.44 15.68
C CYS A 107 -2.54 -6.51 16.24
N TRP A 108 -3.79 -6.97 16.32
CA TRP A 108 -4.98 -6.13 16.49
C TRP A 108 -5.18 -5.52 17.88
N ASP A 109 -4.70 -6.17 18.95
CA ASP A 109 -5.10 -5.83 20.32
C ASP A 109 -4.14 -4.81 20.97
N PRO A 110 -4.54 -3.54 21.15
CA PRO A 110 -3.70 -2.54 21.80
C PRO A 110 -3.49 -2.80 23.30
N ALA A 111 -4.22 -3.74 23.92
CA ALA A 111 -4.01 -4.11 25.32
C ALA A 111 -2.82 -5.10 25.51
N TRP A 112 -2.51 -5.90 24.48
CA TRP A 112 -1.31 -6.75 24.39
C TRP A 112 -0.58 -6.43 23.08
N PRO A 113 0.09 -5.27 23.01
CA PRO A 113 0.70 -4.78 21.78
C PRO A 113 1.81 -5.72 21.32
N VAL A 114 1.87 -5.94 20.01
CA VAL A 114 2.97 -6.64 19.35
C VAL A 114 3.53 -5.70 18.29
N LEU A 115 4.86 -5.56 18.27
CA LEU A 115 5.59 -4.86 17.22
C LEU A 115 6.20 -5.93 16.32
N ARG A 116 5.75 -6.02 15.06
CA ARG A 116 6.26 -7.00 14.09
C ARG A 116 7.01 -6.33 12.94
N PRO A 117 8.14 -6.90 12.47
CA PRO A 117 8.73 -6.49 11.20
C PRO A 117 7.83 -6.91 10.03
N LEU A 118 7.70 -6.06 9.01
CA LEU A 118 7.07 -6.48 7.76
C LEU A 118 8.03 -7.37 6.94
N PRO A 119 7.52 -8.46 6.34
CA PRO A 119 8.25 -9.20 5.30
C PRO A 119 8.60 -8.31 4.10
N TYR A 120 9.73 -8.58 3.46
CA TYR A 120 10.25 -7.81 2.31
C TYR A 120 9.29 -7.78 1.10
N ASN A 121 8.44 -8.79 0.97
CA ASN A 121 7.45 -8.94 -0.09
C ASN A 121 6.09 -8.29 0.26
N VAL A 122 5.98 -7.55 1.37
CA VAL A 122 4.77 -6.79 1.72
C VAL A 122 4.99 -5.31 1.40
N LYS A 123 4.56 -4.91 0.21
CA LYS A 123 4.88 -3.62 -0.42
C LYS A 123 3.70 -2.66 -0.38
N LEU A 124 3.98 -1.36 -0.22
CA LEU A 124 2.98 -0.34 0.13
C LEU A 124 3.48 1.10 -0.06
N GLY A 125 3.05 1.76 -1.14
CA GLY A 125 3.07 3.22 -1.25
C GLY A 125 4.45 3.85 -1.33
N ALA A 126 5.27 3.36 -2.26
CA ALA A 126 6.72 3.58 -2.35
C ALA A 126 7.43 3.12 -1.07
N ASP A 127 7.25 1.85 -0.71
CA ASP A 127 7.98 1.19 0.36
C ASP A 127 9.48 1.24 0.05
N ASN A 128 10.28 1.70 1.02
CA ASN A 128 11.72 1.86 0.82
C ASN A 128 12.45 0.50 0.91
N PRO A 129 13.15 0.02 -0.13
CA PRO A 129 13.97 -1.19 -0.11
C PRO A 129 15.03 -1.23 0.99
N ASP A 130 15.56 -0.06 1.37
CA ASP A 130 16.57 0.10 2.40
C ASP A 130 15.99 0.08 3.82
N ASN A 131 14.66 0.05 3.99
CA ASN A 131 14.05 -0.02 5.32
C ASN A 131 13.90 -1.46 5.83
N LEU A 132 13.96 -1.61 7.16
CA LEU A 132 13.18 -2.58 7.91
C LEU A 132 12.03 -1.80 8.56
N TYR A 133 10.81 -2.02 8.09
CA TYR A 133 9.62 -1.49 8.72
C TYR A 133 9.15 -2.41 9.83
N MET A 134 8.73 -1.84 10.96
CA MET A 134 7.99 -2.58 11.99
C MET A 134 6.69 -1.84 12.32
N TYR A 135 5.60 -2.59 12.46
CA TYR A 135 4.27 -2.05 12.78
C TYR A 135 3.72 -2.68 14.06
N GLY A 136 3.01 -1.88 14.84
CA GLY A 136 2.26 -2.34 16.00
C GLY A 136 0.99 -1.51 16.20
N THR A 137 0.01 -2.08 16.90
CA THR A 137 -1.23 -1.38 17.26
C THR A 137 -1.11 -0.77 18.64
N VAL A 138 -1.53 0.48 18.76
CA VAL A 138 -1.59 1.23 20.01
C VAL A 138 -2.95 1.92 20.11
N SER A 139 -3.36 2.30 21.32
CA SER A 139 -4.58 3.06 21.57
C SER A 139 -4.34 4.13 22.63
N GLY A 140 -4.90 5.33 22.43
CA GLY A 140 -4.90 6.41 23.42
C GLY A 140 -5.64 6.08 24.73
N ALA A 141 -6.31 4.92 24.81
CA ALA A 141 -6.89 4.40 26.05
C ALA A 141 -5.84 3.88 27.06
N PHE A 142 -4.62 3.56 26.58
CA PHE A 142 -3.53 3.02 27.39
C PHE A 142 -2.29 3.93 27.35
N GLU A 143 -1.21 3.49 28.00
CA GLU A 143 0.13 4.08 27.91
C GLU A 143 1.12 2.94 27.63
N TYR A 144 2.22 3.23 26.93
CA TYR A 144 3.18 2.21 26.51
C TYR A 144 4.63 2.62 26.77
N ARG A 145 5.50 1.61 26.81
CA ARG A 145 6.94 1.76 26.75
C ARG A 145 7.48 0.98 25.54
N LEU A 146 8.33 1.63 24.75
CA LEU A 146 9.24 0.96 23.83
C LEU A 146 10.59 0.84 24.51
N TYR A 147 11.30 -0.27 24.30
CA TYR A 147 12.64 -0.46 24.86
C TYR A 147 13.44 -1.46 24.02
N GLY A 148 14.76 -1.43 24.17
CA GLY A 148 15.67 -2.35 23.49
C GLY A 148 17.04 -1.74 23.27
N THR A 149 17.72 -2.12 22.19
CA THR A 149 19.08 -1.70 21.87
C THR A 149 19.13 -0.94 20.55
N ARG A 150 19.93 0.12 20.47
CA ARG A 150 19.98 1.03 19.31
C ARG A 150 20.50 0.38 18.01
N GLY A 151 21.26 -0.72 18.10
CA GLY A 151 22.00 -1.25 16.96
C GLY A 151 22.96 -0.22 16.35
N THR A 152 23.32 -0.39 15.08
CA THR A 152 24.16 0.56 14.32
C THR A 152 23.52 1.09 13.04
N VAL A 153 22.28 0.68 12.72
CA VAL A 153 21.51 1.16 11.55
C VAL A 153 21.51 2.70 11.42
N THR A 154 21.82 3.20 10.23
CA THR A 154 22.09 4.61 9.90
C THR A 154 20.98 5.55 10.35
N TYR A 155 19.73 5.21 10.07
CA TYR A 155 18.58 5.96 10.55
C TYR A 155 17.57 5.06 11.25
N LEU A 156 17.11 5.51 12.41
CA LEU A 156 16.06 4.88 13.18
C LEU A 156 15.01 5.94 13.52
N SER A 157 13.73 5.65 13.29
CA SER A 157 12.63 6.54 13.66
C SER A 157 11.41 5.78 14.17
N PHE A 158 10.64 6.48 14.98
CA PHE A 158 9.44 6.01 15.68
C PHE A 158 8.33 7.04 15.46
N GLY A 159 7.20 6.63 14.90
CA GLY A 159 6.04 7.50 14.70
C GLY A 159 4.77 6.89 15.28
N CYS A 160 4.01 7.69 16.03
CA CYS A 160 2.67 7.35 16.48
C CYS A 160 1.64 8.06 15.61
N TYR A 161 0.77 7.28 14.97
CA TYR A 161 -0.19 7.74 13.97
C TYR A 161 -1.64 7.43 14.39
N CYS A 162 -2.58 8.17 13.80
CA CYS A 162 -4.03 8.02 13.99
C CYS A 162 -4.71 7.53 12.71
N GLY A 163 -5.97 7.10 12.85
CA GLY A 163 -6.79 6.59 11.73
C GLY A 163 -6.61 5.10 11.47
N SER A 164 -7.55 4.48 10.75
CA SER A 164 -7.51 3.04 10.45
C SER A 164 -6.55 2.69 9.30
N ARG A 165 -6.28 3.63 8.39
CA ARG A 165 -5.47 3.43 7.19
C ARG A 165 -4.76 4.73 6.76
N PRO A 166 -3.74 4.66 5.89
CA PRO A 166 -3.26 5.82 5.13
C PRO A 166 -4.43 6.60 4.51
N GLY A 167 -4.31 7.94 4.54
CA GLY A 167 -5.30 8.88 4.01
C GLY A 167 -6.59 9.03 4.83
N GLN A 168 -6.66 8.47 6.05
CA GLN A 168 -7.81 8.66 6.96
C GLN A 168 -7.41 9.42 8.24
N GLY A 169 -8.09 10.53 8.49
CA GLY A 169 -7.88 11.39 9.66
C GLY A 169 -6.76 12.42 9.49
N TYR A 170 -6.71 13.40 10.40
CA TYR A 170 -5.65 14.41 10.41
C TYR A 170 -4.45 13.92 11.23
N SER A 171 -3.57 13.20 10.55
CA SER A 171 -2.33 12.67 11.10
C SER A 171 -1.29 13.79 11.24
N GLN A 172 -1.25 14.44 12.41
CA GLN A 172 -0.03 15.06 12.92
C GLN A 172 0.65 14.06 13.87
N PRO A 173 1.52 13.17 13.35
CA PRO A 173 2.13 12.15 14.18
C PRO A 173 3.07 12.79 15.19
N SER A 174 3.10 12.24 16.40
CA SER A 174 4.25 12.45 17.26
C SER A 174 5.36 11.51 16.81
N HIS A 175 6.56 12.06 16.65
CA HIS A 175 7.69 11.38 16.03
C HIS A 175 8.96 11.63 16.86
N LEU A 176 9.79 10.60 16.96
CA LEU A 176 11.12 10.65 17.53
C LEU A 176 12.08 9.91 16.61
N ASP A 177 13.22 10.51 16.32
CA ASP A 177 14.24 9.93 15.46
C ASP A 177 15.63 9.91 16.11
N SER A 178 16.51 9.10 15.52
CA SER A 178 17.90 8.89 15.95
C SER A 178 18.77 10.13 16.13
N SER A 179 18.39 11.32 15.62
CA SER A 179 19.10 12.59 15.95
C SER A 179 18.77 13.13 17.35
N LYS A 180 17.65 12.69 17.94
CA LYS A 180 17.10 13.18 19.22
C LYS A 180 16.95 12.07 20.26
N LEU A 181 16.98 10.80 19.83
CA LEU A 181 16.91 9.64 20.70
C LEU A 181 18.13 9.60 21.63
N VAL A 182 17.89 9.73 22.93
CA VAL A 182 18.91 9.55 23.96
C VAL A 182 19.10 8.05 24.22
N THR A 183 20.34 7.61 24.21
CA THR A 183 20.74 6.22 24.49
C THR A 183 21.67 6.15 25.70
N GLN A 184 21.63 5.03 26.41
CA GLN A 184 22.56 4.73 27.50
C GLN A 184 23.93 4.29 26.96
N ARG A 185 24.93 4.21 27.85
CA ARG A 185 26.31 3.82 27.47
C ARG A 185 26.45 2.41 26.91
N ASP A 186 25.52 1.51 27.22
CA ASP A 186 25.42 0.15 26.69
C ASP A 186 24.63 0.07 25.37
N GLY A 187 24.18 1.22 24.84
CA GLY A 187 23.35 1.30 23.64
C GLY A 187 21.86 1.03 23.88
N SER A 188 21.44 0.79 25.12
CA SER A 188 20.03 0.60 25.45
C SER A 188 19.25 1.93 25.40
N PHE A 189 17.94 1.83 25.16
CA PHE A 189 17.02 2.96 25.25
C PHE A 189 15.66 2.51 25.80
N GLU A 190 14.91 3.46 26.35
CA GLU A 190 13.45 3.36 26.49
C GLU A 190 12.79 4.62 25.92
N ILE A 191 11.55 4.51 25.44
CA ILE A 191 10.71 5.60 24.92
C ILE A 191 9.32 5.45 25.54
N PHE A 192 8.78 6.51 26.12
CA PHE A 192 7.41 6.51 26.64
C PHE A 192 6.43 7.02 25.57
N LEU A 193 5.37 6.23 25.33
CA LEU A 193 4.22 6.65 24.51
C LEU A 193 3.09 6.97 25.48
N THR A 194 2.97 8.26 25.80
CA THR A 194 2.08 8.77 26.84
C THR A 194 1.41 10.08 26.41
N PRO A 195 0.18 10.39 26.87
CA PRO A 195 -0.49 11.65 26.51
C PRO A 195 0.22 12.93 26.98
N ARG A 196 1.14 12.81 27.97
CA ARG A 196 1.96 13.88 28.55
C ARG A 196 3.43 13.44 28.62
N ALA A 197 4.34 14.41 28.61
CA ALA A 197 5.78 14.17 28.65
C ALA A 197 6.20 13.29 29.83
N ARG A 198 7.04 12.29 29.54
CA ARG A 198 7.58 11.31 30.50
C ARG A 198 8.92 10.78 29.98
N GLY A 199 9.94 10.81 30.83
CA GLY A 199 11.32 10.44 30.43
C GLY A 199 11.95 11.46 29.47
N GLU A 200 13.19 11.19 29.06
CA GLU A 200 13.92 12.02 28.10
C GLU A 200 13.45 11.72 26.66
N ASN A 201 13.23 10.44 26.35
CA ASN A 201 12.61 9.99 25.11
C ASN A 201 11.10 9.86 25.29
N TRP A 202 10.34 10.75 24.64
CA TRP A 202 8.89 10.77 24.71
C TRP A 202 8.27 10.94 23.33
N ILE A 203 7.23 10.15 23.07
CA ILE A 203 6.32 10.32 21.94
C ILE A 203 4.94 10.60 22.53
N ARG A 204 4.33 11.72 22.14
CA ARG A 204 2.96 12.05 22.55
C ARG A 204 2.03 10.99 21.96
N LEU A 205 1.22 10.37 22.80
CA LEU A 205 0.16 9.45 22.40
C LEU A 205 -1.17 10.22 22.22
N PRO A 206 -1.71 10.39 21.01
CA PRO A 206 -3.03 10.98 20.80
C PRO A 206 -4.17 10.12 21.39
N PRO A 207 -5.32 10.70 21.76
CA PRO A 207 -6.49 9.93 22.21
C PRO A 207 -7.01 8.94 21.16
N ASP A 208 -6.85 9.28 19.87
CA ASP A 208 -7.26 8.55 18.67
C ASP A 208 -6.09 7.79 18.00
N ALA A 209 -4.98 7.61 18.73
CA ALA A 209 -3.85 6.80 18.30
C ALA A 209 -4.31 5.38 17.91
N SER A 210 -3.72 4.85 16.86
CA SER A 210 -4.05 3.53 16.31
C SER A 210 -2.81 2.72 15.94
N ARG A 211 -1.76 3.37 15.44
CA ARG A 211 -0.57 2.69 14.89
C ARG A 211 0.72 3.28 15.44
N LEU A 212 1.63 2.38 15.78
CA LEU A 212 3.05 2.65 15.91
C LEU A 212 3.74 2.14 14.65
N VAL A 213 4.58 2.97 14.04
CA VAL A 213 5.47 2.59 12.95
C VAL A 213 6.91 2.88 13.37
N VAL A 214 7.77 1.89 13.23
CA VAL A 214 9.22 2.02 13.40
C VAL A 214 9.87 1.82 12.03
N ARG A 215 10.80 2.69 11.66
CA ARG A 215 11.60 2.58 10.44
C ARG A 215 13.05 2.45 10.81
N GLN A 216 13.71 1.43 10.30
CA GLN A 216 15.16 1.29 10.40
C GLN A 216 15.73 1.35 8.98
N THR A 217 16.31 2.48 8.58
CA THR A 217 16.88 2.68 7.24
C THR A 217 18.36 2.34 7.26
N PHE A 218 18.70 1.32 6.48
CA PHE A 218 20.05 0.86 6.27
C PHE A 218 20.69 1.69 5.16
N LEU A 219 21.97 1.97 5.32
CA LEU A 219 22.81 2.53 4.26
C LEU A 219 23.59 1.40 3.56
N GLU A 220 24.07 0.44 4.35
CA GLU A 220 24.76 -0.77 3.89
C GLU A 220 24.34 -1.94 4.78
N ARG A 221 23.20 -2.57 4.47
CA ARG A 221 22.53 -3.59 5.32
C ARG A 221 23.44 -4.73 5.82
N GLY A 222 24.50 -5.08 5.09
CA GLY A 222 25.49 -6.09 5.49
C GLY A 222 26.57 -5.64 6.49
N LYS A 223 26.67 -4.34 6.78
CA LYS A 223 27.64 -3.73 7.73
C LYS A 223 26.96 -3.17 8.98
N GLU A 224 25.65 -3.21 9.04
CA GLU A 224 24.84 -2.55 10.06
C GLU A 224 24.03 -3.55 10.88
N VAL A 225 23.91 -3.29 12.18
CA VAL A 225 23.09 -4.09 13.10
C VAL A 225 21.74 -3.39 13.25
N PRO A 226 20.60 -4.07 13.01
CA PRO A 226 19.29 -3.54 13.32
C PRO A 226 19.16 -3.13 14.79
N ALA A 227 18.30 -2.16 15.08
CA ALA A 227 17.84 -1.91 16.44
C ALA A 227 16.92 -3.04 16.91
N GLU A 228 17.14 -3.56 18.11
CA GLU A 228 16.17 -4.41 18.78
C GLU A 228 15.11 -3.52 19.43
N VAL A 229 13.84 -3.75 19.11
CA VAL A 229 12.73 -2.92 19.59
C VAL A 229 11.60 -3.79 20.09
N HIS A 230 11.27 -3.64 21.37
CA HIS A 230 10.13 -4.26 22.03
C HIS A 230 9.09 -3.20 22.39
N VAL A 231 7.83 -3.63 22.51
CA VAL A 231 6.73 -2.81 23.01
C VAL A 231 6.06 -3.53 24.17
N GLU A 232 5.75 -2.79 25.23
CA GLU A 232 4.90 -3.25 26.32
C GLU A 232 3.88 -2.17 26.68
N ARG A 233 2.73 -2.61 27.17
CA ARG A 233 1.73 -1.71 27.75
C ARG A 233 2.07 -1.47 29.22
N LEU A 234 2.04 -0.21 29.65
CA LEU A 234 2.25 0.16 31.05
C LEU A 234 1.04 -0.24 31.89
N PRO A 235 1.23 -0.64 33.17
CA PRO A 235 0.13 -0.99 34.07
C PRO A 235 -0.94 0.12 34.15
N LEU A 236 -2.21 -0.29 34.23
CA LEU A 236 -3.28 0.68 34.48
C LEU A 236 -3.06 1.35 35.84
N ALA A 237 -3.06 2.67 35.87
CA ALA A 237 -2.91 3.43 37.12
C ALA A 237 -4.03 3.03 38.11
N ALA A 238 -3.64 2.55 39.29
CA ALA A 238 -4.56 2.15 40.35
C ALA A 238 -5.48 3.32 40.70
N GLY A 239 -6.77 3.20 40.35
CA GLY A 239 -7.76 4.28 40.46
C GLY A 239 -8.55 4.59 39.18
N ARG A 240 -8.19 4.04 38.00
CA ARG A 240 -9.01 4.13 36.78
C ARG A 240 -10.09 3.05 36.64
N SER A 241 -10.23 2.17 37.62
CA SER A 241 -11.31 1.17 37.72
C SER A 241 -12.65 1.85 38.09
N GLY A 242 -13.45 2.24 37.11
CA GLY A 242 -14.82 2.72 37.36
C GLY A 242 -15.58 3.28 36.16
N ASP A 243 -14.93 4.09 35.32
CA ASP A 243 -15.61 4.81 34.24
C ASP A 243 -15.56 4.04 32.91
N GLY A 244 -16.65 3.35 32.58
CA GLY A 244 -16.86 2.64 31.29
C GLY A 244 -16.80 3.51 30.02
N LYS A 245 -16.44 4.79 30.15
CA LYS A 245 -16.13 5.71 29.04
C LYS A 245 -14.79 5.41 28.37
N ALA A 246 -13.80 4.88 29.11
CA ALA A 246 -12.51 4.50 28.54
C ALA A 246 -12.66 3.39 27.48
N SER A 247 -13.56 2.42 27.74
CA SER A 247 -13.89 1.33 26.81
C SER A 247 -14.52 1.83 25.51
N ALA A 248 -15.34 2.89 25.55
CA ALA A 248 -16.08 3.37 24.38
C ALA A 248 -15.20 4.17 23.39
N ALA A 249 -14.21 4.92 23.88
CA ALA A 249 -13.26 5.63 23.02
C ALA A 249 -12.29 4.66 22.30
N ALA A 250 -11.92 3.56 22.96
CA ALA A 250 -10.97 2.58 22.43
C ALA A 250 -11.52 1.78 21.25
N ALA A 251 -12.85 1.53 21.22
CA ALA A 251 -13.55 0.78 20.18
C ALA A 251 -13.69 1.52 18.83
N GLY A 252 -13.32 2.80 18.74
CA GLY A 252 -13.59 3.65 17.57
C GLY A 252 -12.64 3.49 16.38
N VAL A 253 -11.47 2.85 16.55
CA VAL A 253 -10.43 2.74 15.49
C VAL A 253 -9.98 1.30 15.23
N SER A 254 -10.16 0.43 16.23
CA SER A 254 -10.29 -1.01 16.09
C SER A 254 -11.53 -1.39 16.89
N GLY A 255 -12.50 -2.10 16.30
CA GLY A 255 -13.74 -2.53 16.99
C GLY A 255 -13.52 -3.59 18.07
N ALA A 256 -12.27 -3.73 18.52
CA ALA A 256 -11.72 -4.82 19.26
C ALA A 256 -10.59 -4.27 20.14
N VAL A 257 -10.93 -3.95 21.39
CA VAL A 257 -9.94 -3.79 22.46
C VAL A 257 -10.25 -4.84 23.49
N GLY A 258 -9.31 -5.76 23.73
CA GLY A 258 -9.45 -6.72 24.80
C GLY A 258 -9.43 -5.98 26.13
N ILE A 259 -10.52 -6.03 26.88
CA ILE A 259 -10.53 -5.52 28.26
C ILE A 259 -9.73 -6.52 29.10
N PRO A 260 -8.66 -6.11 29.81
CA PRO A 260 -7.91 -7.01 30.65
C PRO A 260 -8.75 -7.66 31.73
N LEU A 261 -8.76 -9.00 31.72
CA LEU A 261 -9.24 -9.78 32.85
C LEU A 261 -8.11 -9.80 33.88
N VAL A 262 -8.32 -9.10 34.98
CA VAL A 262 -7.40 -9.04 36.12
C VAL A 262 -7.76 -10.19 37.07
N ASP A 263 -6.84 -11.11 37.30
CA ASP A 263 -7.03 -12.18 38.30
C ASP A 263 -6.98 -11.63 39.74
N SER A 264 -7.34 -12.45 40.72
CA SER A 264 -7.33 -12.04 42.14
C SER A 264 -5.94 -11.73 42.70
N ALA A 265 -4.86 -12.01 41.95
CA ALA A 265 -3.49 -11.64 42.27
C ALA A 265 -3.00 -10.38 41.49
N GLY A 266 -3.88 -9.71 40.75
CA GLY A 266 -3.55 -8.50 39.99
C GLY A 266 -2.89 -8.76 38.63
N ARG A 267 -2.83 -10.02 38.16
CA ARG A 267 -2.23 -10.37 36.86
C ARG A 267 -3.29 -10.27 35.77
N GLU A 268 -2.94 -9.59 34.70
CA GLU A 268 -3.78 -9.51 33.51
C GLU A 268 -3.56 -10.73 32.60
N THR A 269 -4.66 -11.36 32.16
CA THR A 269 -4.63 -12.42 31.15
C THR A 269 -5.24 -11.91 29.84
N LYS A 270 -4.60 -12.23 28.71
CA LYS A 270 -5.16 -11.95 27.38
C LYS A 270 -6.42 -12.81 27.20
N PRO A 271 -7.62 -12.21 26.97
CA PRO A 271 -8.81 -12.98 26.68
C PRO A 271 -8.67 -13.71 25.33
N PRO A 272 -9.42 -14.82 25.11
CA PRO A 272 -9.56 -15.36 23.77
C PRO A 272 -10.19 -14.33 22.83
N LEU A 273 -9.89 -14.46 21.54
CA LEU A 273 -10.46 -13.61 20.48
C LEU A 273 -11.99 -13.80 20.44
N SER A 274 -12.77 -12.72 20.63
CA SER A 274 -14.24 -12.78 20.56
C SER A 274 -14.73 -12.69 19.11
N ALA A 275 -15.95 -13.18 18.86
CA ALA A 275 -16.54 -13.10 17.52
C ALA A 275 -16.67 -11.65 17.02
N GLY A 276 -17.11 -10.72 17.87
CA GLY A 276 -17.13 -9.29 17.53
C GLY A 276 -15.77 -8.75 17.10
N GLN A 277 -14.69 -9.26 17.69
CA GLN A 277 -13.32 -8.88 17.35
C GLN A 277 -12.89 -9.43 15.99
N VAL A 278 -13.25 -10.68 15.65
CA VAL A 278 -13.02 -11.26 14.31
C VAL A 278 -13.76 -10.48 13.23
N VAL A 279 -15.06 -10.22 13.43
CA VAL A 279 -15.91 -9.48 12.47
C VAL A 279 -15.36 -8.07 12.23
N ALA A 280 -15.00 -7.35 13.30
CA ALA A 280 -14.40 -6.02 13.21
C ALA A 280 -13.01 -6.06 12.54
N GLY A 281 -12.20 -7.08 12.81
CA GLY A 281 -10.88 -7.26 12.21
C GLY A 281 -10.94 -7.53 10.69
N LEU A 282 -11.82 -8.43 10.25
CA LEU A 282 -12.07 -8.70 8.83
C LEU A 282 -12.56 -7.45 8.10
N SER A 283 -13.53 -6.75 8.68
CA SER A 283 -14.06 -5.48 8.14
C SER A 283 -12.98 -4.40 8.07
N GLY A 284 -12.15 -4.27 9.11
CA GLY A 284 -11.01 -3.36 9.15
C GLY A 284 -9.95 -3.66 8.10
N ALA A 285 -9.62 -4.94 7.90
CA ALA A 285 -8.72 -5.41 6.85
C ALA A 285 -9.24 -5.03 5.45
N ALA A 286 -10.51 -5.31 5.13
CA ALA A 286 -11.11 -4.93 3.85
C ALA A 286 -11.07 -3.40 3.61
N VAL A 287 -11.44 -2.60 4.63
CA VAL A 287 -11.40 -1.13 4.55
C VAL A 287 -9.97 -0.61 4.35
N PHE A 288 -8.98 -1.21 5.01
CA PHE A 288 -7.58 -0.87 4.83
C PHE A 288 -7.07 -1.19 3.43
N ILE A 289 -7.32 -2.40 2.93
CA ILE A 289 -6.88 -2.86 1.60
C ILE A 289 -7.50 -1.98 0.52
N ALA A 290 -8.83 -1.95 0.44
CA ALA A 290 -9.55 -1.20 -0.59
C ALA A 290 -9.30 0.30 -0.51
N GLY A 291 -9.17 0.84 0.70
CA GLY A 291 -8.87 2.24 0.91
C GLY A 291 -7.46 2.66 0.47
N SER A 292 -6.47 1.81 0.71
CA SER A 292 -5.08 2.09 0.38
C SER A 292 -4.81 1.91 -1.11
N VAL A 293 -5.29 0.82 -1.72
CA VAL A 293 -5.20 0.61 -3.19
C VAL A 293 -5.83 1.77 -3.96
N ARG A 294 -7.03 2.24 -3.54
CA ARG A 294 -7.67 3.43 -4.12
C ARG A 294 -6.84 4.70 -3.98
N GLN A 295 -6.12 4.87 -2.87
CA GLN A 295 -5.28 6.03 -2.64
C GLN A 295 -4.06 6.03 -3.57
N PHE A 296 -3.28 4.95 -3.61
CA PHE A 296 -2.08 4.90 -4.44
C PHE A 296 -2.40 4.85 -5.93
N GLN A 297 -3.48 4.17 -6.35
CA GLN A 297 -3.97 4.27 -7.74
C GLN A 297 -4.35 5.72 -8.11
N SER A 298 -4.91 6.50 -7.19
CA SER A 298 -5.20 7.92 -7.41
C SER A 298 -3.92 8.76 -7.52
N TRP A 299 -2.88 8.43 -6.75
CA TRP A 299 -1.57 9.09 -6.82
C TRP A 299 -0.86 8.74 -8.14
N SER A 300 -0.73 7.47 -8.52
CA SER A 300 -0.18 7.04 -9.80
C SER A 300 -0.88 7.70 -10.99
N ARG A 301 -2.22 7.80 -10.97
CA ARG A 301 -2.99 8.56 -11.96
C ARG A 301 -2.64 10.05 -11.98
N SER A 302 -2.45 10.68 -10.82
CA SER A 302 -2.05 12.09 -10.71
C SER A 302 -0.63 12.34 -11.26
N PHE A 303 0.32 11.44 -10.96
CA PHE A 303 1.68 11.50 -11.48
C PHE A 303 1.71 11.25 -13.00
N ALA A 304 0.89 10.32 -13.52
CA ALA A 304 0.77 10.02 -14.95
C ALA A 304 0.28 11.20 -15.82
N LEU A 305 -0.28 12.26 -15.23
CA LEU A 305 -0.58 13.52 -15.94
C LEU A 305 0.67 14.32 -16.33
N ARG A 306 1.83 14.02 -15.73
CA ARG A 306 3.13 14.67 -15.98
C ARG A 306 4.24 13.61 -16.05
N PRO A 307 4.22 12.72 -17.07
CA PRO A 307 5.20 11.65 -17.19
C PRO A 307 6.61 12.22 -17.35
N ASN A 308 7.60 11.43 -16.95
CA ASN A 308 9.03 11.73 -17.02
C ASN A 308 9.43 12.98 -16.20
N THR A 309 8.67 13.28 -15.14
CA THR A 309 8.99 14.34 -14.17
C THR A 309 8.89 13.84 -12.73
N LEU A 310 9.80 14.33 -11.87
CA LEU A 310 9.77 14.13 -10.42
C LEU A 310 9.08 15.32 -9.76
N ILE A 311 8.04 15.08 -8.96
CA ILE A 311 7.29 16.10 -8.22
C ILE A 311 7.18 15.76 -6.73
N THR A 312 7.10 16.77 -5.88
CA THR A 312 6.72 16.59 -4.47
C THR A 312 5.23 16.89 -4.28
N LEU A 313 4.58 16.19 -3.35
CA LEU A 313 3.23 16.52 -2.86
C LEU A 313 3.32 17.46 -1.65
N ASP A 314 2.18 18.04 -1.26
CA ASP A 314 2.09 18.81 -0.02
C ASP A 314 2.35 17.94 1.21
N ALA A 315 2.99 18.50 2.24
CA ALA A 315 3.36 17.76 3.45
C ALA A 315 2.15 17.05 4.09
N ASP A 316 1.00 17.73 4.23
CA ASP A 316 -0.22 17.14 4.81
C ASP A 316 -0.69 15.88 4.06
N VAL A 317 -0.43 15.77 2.75
CA VAL A 317 -0.76 14.58 1.95
C VAL A 317 0.13 13.40 2.36
N TYR A 318 1.44 13.62 2.48
CA TYR A 318 2.38 12.62 3.00
C TYR A 318 2.10 12.24 4.46
N MET A 319 1.82 13.21 5.33
CA MET A 319 1.53 12.96 6.74
C MET A 319 0.23 12.17 6.92
N SER A 320 -0.78 12.40 6.07
CA SER A 320 -1.99 11.57 6.01
C SER A 320 -1.70 10.13 5.60
N ALA A 321 -0.70 9.90 4.73
CA ALA A 321 -0.23 8.58 4.32
C ALA A 321 0.73 7.92 5.32
N TRP A 322 0.81 8.44 6.55
CA TRP A 322 1.71 8.01 7.62
C TRP A 322 3.20 8.09 7.27
N ALA A 323 3.61 9.03 6.42
CA ALA A 323 5.02 9.27 6.11
C ALA A 323 5.87 9.64 7.34
N ASP A 324 7.19 9.57 7.19
CA ASP A 324 8.14 10.08 8.19
C ASP A 324 8.35 11.59 7.97
N PRO A 325 8.11 12.47 8.98
CA PRO A 325 8.24 13.92 8.83
C PRO A 325 9.67 14.41 8.58
N ALA A 326 10.70 13.58 8.83
CA ALA A 326 12.09 13.92 8.51
C ALA A 326 12.46 13.59 7.06
N ILE A 327 11.61 12.87 6.31
CA ILE A 327 11.89 12.42 4.95
C ILE A 327 11.17 13.30 3.93
N HIS A 328 11.88 13.64 2.86
CA HIS A 328 11.38 14.45 1.75
C HIS A 328 11.34 13.61 0.51
N PHE A 329 10.16 13.56 -0.10
CA PHE A 329 9.84 12.67 -1.21
C PHE A 329 9.65 13.48 -2.49
N PHE A 330 10.21 12.96 -3.57
CA PHE A 330 9.79 13.22 -4.92
C PHE A 330 9.27 11.92 -5.51
N HIS A 331 8.07 11.97 -6.08
CA HIS A 331 7.47 10.88 -6.82
C HIS A 331 7.42 11.24 -8.29
N GLY A 332 7.68 10.26 -9.14
CA GLY A 332 7.61 10.41 -10.59
C GLY A 332 6.85 9.25 -11.19
N TYR A 333 6.12 9.54 -12.26
CA TYR A 333 5.66 8.53 -13.19
C TYR A 333 6.45 8.65 -14.46
N TRP A 334 6.83 7.54 -15.07
CA TRP A 334 7.55 7.58 -16.32
C TRP A 334 6.98 6.63 -17.36
N ARG A 335 7.20 7.02 -18.61
CA ARG A 335 6.78 6.33 -19.82
C ARG A 335 7.91 6.49 -20.82
N LEU A 336 8.50 5.36 -21.20
CA LEU A 336 9.61 5.28 -22.13
C LEU A 336 9.27 4.23 -23.19
N GLU A 337 9.55 4.54 -24.46
CA GLU A 337 9.67 3.52 -25.49
C GLU A 337 10.89 2.60 -25.20
N PRO A 338 10.95 1.36 -25.72
CA PRO A 338 12.03 0.41 -25.41
C PRO A 338 13.47 0.89 -25.65
N TRP A 339 13.65 1.89 -26.53
CA TRP A 339 14.94 2.52 -26.87
C TRP A 339 15.20 3.86 -26.15
N GLU A 340 14.25 4.37 -25.37
CA GLU A 340 14.40 5.63 -24.65
C GLU A 340 15.03 5.41 -23.26
N VAL A 341 15.80 6.40 -22.81
CA VAL A 341 16.43 6.41 -21.49
C VAL A 341 16.04 7.68 -20.76
N LEU A 342 15.41 7.55 -19.59
CA LEU A 342 15.22 8.67 -18.67
C LEU A 342 16.52 8.90 -17.91
N VAL A 343 17.10 10.08 -18.14
CA VAL A 343 18.32 10.54 -17.47
C VAL A 343 17.92 11.41 -16.28
N VAL A 344 18.20 10.96 -15.06
CA VAL A 344 17.95 11.74 -13.83
C VAL A 344 19.29 12.28 -13.32
N GLN A 345 19.50 13.59 -13.50
CA GLN A 345 20.64 14.32 -12.95
C GLN A 345 20.20 15.09 -11.70
N VAL A 346 20.92 14.91 -10.60
CA VAL A 346 20.67 15.61 -9.34
C VAL A 346 21.98 15.76 -8.56
N THR A 347 22.12 16.86 -7.83
CA THR A 347 23.11 16.97 -6.75
C THR A 347 22.38 16.67 -5.44
N PRO A 348 22.57 15.47 -4.83
CA PRO A 348 21.90 15.15 -3.57
C PRO A 348 22.30 16.17 -2.48
N PRO A 349 21.38 16.55 -1.58
CA PRO A 349 21.74 17.41 -0.45
C PRO A 349 22.72 16.69 0.48
N GLU A 350 23.51 17.46 1.24
CA GLU A 350 24.30 16.88 2.33
C GLU A 350 23.40 16.41 3.47
N CYS A 351 23.03 15.15 3.40
CA CYS A 351 22.14 14.47 4.34
C CYS A 351 22.73 13.14 4.83
N PRO A 352 22.25 12.60 5.97
CA PRO A 352 22.67 11.29 6.45
C PRO A 352 22.27 10.13 5.52
N TYR A 353 21.19 10.30 4.75
CA TYR A 353 20.63 9.27 3.89
C TYR A 353 19.79 9.87 2.76
N TRP A 354 19.91 9.30 1.56
CA TRP A 354 18.98 9.43 0.46
C TRP A 354 18.97 8.13 -0.36
N ASN A 355 17.88 7.84 -1.07
CA ASN A 355 17.86 6.83 -2.13
C ASN A 355 16.89 7.18 -3.27
N PHE A 356 17.09 6.47 -4.38
CA PHE A 356 16.21 6.39 -5.55
C PHE A 356 15.76 4.93 -5.70
N GLN A 357 14.48 4.73 -6.06
CA GLN A 357 13.90 3.42 -6.32
C GLN A 357 12.92 3.47 -7.49
N LEU A 358 12.83 2.36 -8.20
CA LEU A 358 11.77 2.07 -9.16
C LEU A 358 10.64 1.29 -8.46
N ASP A 359 9.40 1.67 -8.78
CA ASP A 359 8.17 1.08 -8.28
C ASP A 359 7.25 0.72 -9.45
N ASN A 360 6.36 -0.27 -9.31
CA ASN A 360 5.33 -0.53 -10.32
C ASN A 360 4.17 0.48 -10.26
N TRP A 361 3.14 0.29 -11.09
CA TRP A 361 1.92 1.12 -11.08
C TRP A 361 1.25 1.27 -9.71
N TRP A 362 1.31 0.24 -8.86
CA TRP A 362 0.70 0.20 -7.53
C TRP A 362 1.52 0.94 -6.46
N MET A 363 2.62 1.59 -6.86
CA MET A 363 3.64 2.16 -5.98
C MET A 363 4.21 1.08 -5.04
N GLU A 364 4.48 -0.11 -5.59
CA GLU A 364 5.21 -1.17 -4.89
C GLU A 364 6.62 -1.18 -5.45
N SER A 365 7.65 -1.16 -4.59
CA SER A 365 9.04 -1.25 -5.07
C SER A 365 9.21 -2.48 -5.98
N LEU A 366 10.04 -2.39 -7.03
CA LEU A 366 10.39 -3.58 -7.83
C LEU A 366 11.15 -4.61 -6.97
N ASP A 367 11.37 -5.84 -7.47
CA ASP A 367 12.02 -6.89 -6.68
C ASP A 367 13.54 -6.65 -6.50
N TYR A 368 13.88 -5.75 -5.58
CA TYR A 368 15.24 -5.41 -5.18
C TYR A 368 16.05 -6.57 -4.59
N VAL A 369 15.45 -7.74 -4.31
CA VAL A 369 16.18 -8.94 -3.85
C VAL A 369 16.78 -9.69 -5.02
N ALA A 370 16.00 -9.88 -6.10
CA ALA A 370 16.49 -10.46 -7.35
C ALA A 370 17.21 -9.44 -8.25
N HIS A 371 16.77 -8.17 -8.19
CA HIS A 371 17.15 -7.08 -9.09
C HIS A 371 17.63 -5.85 -8.30
N PRO A 372 18.80 -5.92 -7.64
CA PRO A 372 19.35 -4.83 -6.82
C PRO A 372 19.64 -3.54 -7.60
N GLU A 373 19.69 -3.59 -8.94
CA GLU A 373 19.75 -2.43 -9.84
C GLU A 373 18.50 -1.53 -9.77
N THR A 374 17.34 -2.05 -9.35
CA THR A 374 16.09 -1.29 -9.25
C THR A 374 16.11 -0.19 -8.17
N THR A 375 17.15 -0.13 -7.35
CA THR A 375 17.34 0.91 -6.32
C THR A 375 18.81 1.32 -6.16
N THR A 376 19.05 2.54 -5.69
CA THR A 376 20.38 3.01 -5.29
C THR A 376 20.27 4.07 -4.20
N ASN A 377 21.15 4.01 -3.21
CA ASN A 377 21.21 4.92 -2.07
C ASN A 377 22.55 5.68 -1.98
N LYS A 378 22.70 6.53 -0.96
CA LYS A 378 23.90 7.35 -0.70
C LYS A 378 25.23 6.56 -0.72
N ALA A 379 25.26 5.30 -0.28
CA ALA A 379 26.49 4.50 -0.25
C ALA A 379 26.71 3.68 -1.52
N THR A 380 25.65 3.32 -2.24
CA THR A 380 25.77 2.53 -3.47
C THR A 380 25.98 3.38 -4.71
N ALA A 381 25.55 4.65 -4.69
CA ALA A 381 25.60 5.55 -5.83
C ALA A 381 27.02 5.93 -6.27
N SER A 382 27.18 6.09 -7.58
CA SER A 382 28.37 6.66 -8.19
C SER A 382 28.22 8.16 -8.31
N TYR A 383 29.25 8.89 -7.86
CA TYR A 383 29.25 10.35 -7.78
C TYR A 383 30.26 10.95 -8.76
N MET A 384 29.79 11.92 -9.54
CA MET A 384 30.61 12.75 -10.40
C MET A 384 31.57 13.62 -9.55
N PRO A 385 32.67 14.15 -10.11
CA PRO A 385 33.65 14.97 -9.38
C PRO A 385 33.11 16.24 -8.71
N ASP A 386 31.93 16.73 -9.10
CA ASP A 386 31.24 17.88 -8.52
C ASP A 386 30.23 17.51 -7.41
N GLY A 387 30.12 16.22 -7.06
CA GLY A 387 29.15 15.70 -6.09
C GLY A 387 27.75 15.47 -6.65
N SER A 388 27.52 15.67 -7.95
CA SER A 388 26.28 15.24 -8.61
C SER A 388 26.25 13.73 -8.87
N ILE A 389 25.05 13.20 -9.13
CA ILE A 389 24.83 11.84 -9.63
C ILE A 389 24.08 11.89 -10.96
N CYS A 390 24.30 10.86 -11.79
CA CYS A 390 23.55 10.63 -13.02
C CYS A 390 22.99 9.20 -12.97
N LEU A 391 21.67 9.08 -12.92
CA LEU A 391 20.96 7.80 -12.93
C LEU A 391 20.32 7.59 -14.30
N LEU A 392 20.46 6.37 -14.84
CA LEU A 392 19.85 5.97 -16.11
C LEU A 392 18.77 4.94 -15.84
N VAL A 393 17.55 5.26 -16.30
CA VAL A 393 16.37 4.40 -16.18
C VAL A 393 15.87 4.07 -17.59
N ALA A 394 15.80 2.79 -17.94
CA ALA A 394 15.22 2.29 -19.19
C ALA A 394 14.86 0.79 -19.07
N HIS A 395 14.44 0.20 -20.19
CA HIS A 395 14.11 -1.23 -20.32
C HIS A 395 15.35 -2.15 -20.36
N THR A 396 16.40 -1.76 -21.09
CA THR A 396 17.63 -2.57 -21.27
C THR A 396 18.88 -1.72 -21.03
N ASP A 397 19.96 -2.31 -20.49
CA ASP A 397 21.15 -1.55 -20.08
C ASP A 397 21.76 -0.81 -21.28
N PRO A 398 21.67 0.55 -21.33
CA PRO A 398 22.08 1.31 -22.49
C PRO A 398 23.60 1.24 -22.70
N ARG A 399 24.36 0.85 -21.68
CA ARG A 399 25.81 0.65 -21.78
C ARG A 399 26.16 -0.57 -22.63
N ALA A 400 25.27 -1.57 -22.73
CA ALA A 400 25.45 -2.72 -23.61
C ALA A 400 25.36 -2.33 -25.09
N ALA A 401 24.53 -1.34 -25.44
CA ALA A 401 24.42 -0.81 -26.81
C ALA A 401 25.62 0.06 -27.22
N LEU A 402 26.39 0.59 -26.27
CA LEU A 402 27.48 1.54 -26.54
C LEU A 402 28.81 0.92 -26.98
N ASN A 403 28.92 -0.41 -27.13
CA ASN A 403 30.07 -1.10 -27.74
C ASN A 403 31.47 -0.64 -27.26
N GLY A 404 31.59 -0.30 -25.97
CA GLY A 404 32.84 0.15 -25.34
C GLY A 404 33.12 1.65 -25.43
N ASP A 405 32.29 2.45 -26.10
CA ASP A 405 32.38 3.91 -26.10
C ASP A 405 31.58 4.51 -24.93
N SER A 406 31.96 4.13 -23.71
CA SER A 406 31.36 4.64 -22.46
C SER A 406 31.76 6.09 -22.12
N ALA A 407 32.36 6.81 -23.08
CA ALA A 407 33.03 8.09 -22.89
C ALA A 407 32.10 9.26 -22.53
N ALA A 408 30.77 9.11 -22.66
CA ALA A 408 29.81 10.13 -22.23
C ALA A 408 29.62 10.15 -20.68
N HIS A 409 29.38 8.99 -20.07
CA HIS A 409 29.11 8.85 -18.63
C HIS A 409 29.55 7.46 -18.10
N PRO A 410 30.87 7.21 -17.91
CA PRO A 410 31.37 5.90 -17.47
C PRO A 410 30.99 5.55 -16.02
N GLU A 411 30.50 6.53 -15.25
CA GLU A 411 30.15 6.39 -13.84
C GLU A 411 28.63 6.23 -13.60
N ALA A 412 27.79 6.24 -14.64
CA ALA A 412 26.35 6.14 -14.47
C ALA A 412 25.90 4.77 -13.92
N ARG A 413 25.14 4.78 -12.82
CA ARG A 413 24.41 3.60 -12.35
C ARG A 413 23.14 3.40 -13.19
N TRP A 414 22.93 2.13 -13.51
CA TRP A 414 21.80 1.62 -14.26
C TRP A 414 20.70 1.12 -13.32
N ALA A 415 19.44 1.40 -13.65
CA ALA A 415 18.28 0.80 -13.01
C ALA A 415 17.37 0.18 -14.09
N GLN A 416 17.26 -1.15 -14.07
CA GLN A 416 16.50 -1.91 -15.05
C GLN A 416 15.00 -1.85 -14.74
N GLN A 417 14.21 -1.48 -15.74
CA GLN A 417 12.84 -1.98 -15.83
C GLN A 417 12.87 -3.42 -16.31
N LEU A 418 12.27 -4.29 -15.51
CA LEU A 418 11.94 -5.63 -15.97
C LEU A 418 10.73 -5.48 -16.90
N GLU A 419 10.88 -5.84 -18.17
CA GLU A 419 9.75 -6.37 -18.94
C GLU A 419 9.14 -7.50 -18.11
N GLU A 420 7.81 -7.55 -18.09
CA GLU A 420 7.04 -8.30 -17.10
C GLU A 420 7.49 -9.78 -17.11
N GLN A 421 7.82 -10.35 -15.94
CA GLN A 421 8.20 -11.78 -15.85
C GLN A 421 7.13 -12.67 -16.50
N GLU A 422 5.86 -12.25 -16.41
CA GLU A 422 4.71 -12.85 -17.09
C GLU A 422 4.83 -12.84 -18.62
N GLU A 423 5.32 -11.77 -19.27
CA GLU A 423 5.51 -11.77 -20.73
C GLU A 423 6.63 -12.73 -21.15
N ARG A 424 7.68 -12.89 -20.33
CA ARG A 424 8.74 -13.86 -20.62
C ARG A 424 8.28 -15.30 -20.37
N GLU A 425 7.55 -15.56 -19.28
CA GLU A 425 6.96 -16.87 -18.99
C GLU A 425 5.88 -17.24 -20.02
N GLU A 426 5.00 -16.32 -20.43
CA GLU A 426 4.03 -16.55 -21.50
C GLU A 426 4.72 -16.78 -22.85
N ARG A 427 5.83 -16.09 -23.14
CA ARG A 427 6.60 -16.28 -24.38
C ARG A 427 7.33 -17.63 -24.39
N GLU A 428 7.90 -18.05 -23.26
CA GLU A 428 8.50 -19.36 -23.09
C GLU A 428 7.43 -20.48 -23.15
N GLU A 429 6.27 -20.35 -22.48
CA GLU A 429 5.13 -21.27 -22.63
C GLU A 429 4.60 -21.34 -24.07
N ARG A 430 4.59 -20.21 -24.78
CA ARG A 430 4.08 -20.11 -26.16
C ARG A 430 5.06 -20.73 -27.15
N GLU A 431 6.36 -20.58 -26.93
CA GLU A 431 7.41 -21.26 -27.68
C GLU A 431 7.38 -22.78 -27.40
N GLU A 432 7.24 -23.22 -26.13
CA GLU A 432 7.05 -24.64 -25.80
C GLU A 432 5.80 -25.24 -26.44
N ARG A 433 4.66 -24.54 -26.44
CA ARG A 433 3.42 -24.99 -27.12
C ARG A 433 3.55 -25.06 -28.64
N GLU A 434 4.37 -24.20 -29.25
CA GLU A 434 4.64 -24.25 -30.70
C GLU A 434 5.63 -25.39 -31.05
N GLU A 435 6.58 -25.73 -30.17
CA GLU A 435 7.41 -26.94 -30.30
C GLU A 435 6.61 -28.25 -30.07
N GLU A 436 5.79 -28.33 -29.02
CA GLU A 436 4.92 -29.50 -28.79
C GLU A 436 3.86 -29.67 -29.90
N GLY A 437 3.29 -28.57 -30.38
CA GLY A 437 2.29 -28.54 -31.45
C GLY A 437 2.85 -28.97 -32.81
N SER A 438 4.12 -28.68 -33.09
CA SER A 438 4.80 -29.10 -34.33
C SER A 438 5.30 -30.55 -34.26
N GLY A 439 5.58 -31.09 -33.07
CA GLY A 439 6.03 -32.47 -32.86
C GLY A 439 4.98 -33.56 -33.10
N ASN A 440 3.67 -33.25 -33.05
CA ASN A 440 2.63 -34.29 -32.94
C ASN A 440 1.88 -34.64 -34.24
N ILE A 441 2.17 -33.98 -35.37
CA ILE A 441 1.60 -34.34 -36.68
C ILE A 441 2.38 -35.53 -37.30
N HIS A 442 2.43 -36.69 -36.63
CA HIS A 442 2.69 -38.01 -37.25
C HIS A 442 2.52 -39.27 -36.35
N ARG A 443 1.48 -39.39 -35.50
CA ARG A 443 1.09 -40.69 -34.91
C ARG A 443 -0.38 -40.73 -34.45
N GLY A 444 -1.16 -41.70 -34.96
CA GLY A 444 -2.58 -41.83 -34.55
C GLY A 444 -3.43 -42.79 -35.39
N LYS A 445 -3.07 -44.08 -35.39
CA LYS A 445 -4.01 -45.17 -35.78
C LYS A 445 -4.21 -46.07 -34.55
N LEU A 446 -5.38 -46.73 -34.47
CA LEU A 446 -5.89 -47.57 -33.36
C LEU A 446 -6.57 -46.77 -32.22
N ALA A 447 -7.65 -47.22 -31.56
CA ALA A 447 -8.67 -48.22 -31.93
C ALA A 447 -9.93 -48.18 -31.01
N GLY A 448 -11.13 -48.19 -31.62
CA GLY A 448 -12.36 -48.85 -31.12
C GLY A 448 -13.20 -48.13 -30.05
N PRO A 449 -14.33 -48.74 -29.60
CA PRO A 449 -15.09 -49.87 -30.16
C PRO A 449 -16.41 -49.41 -30.83
N GLY A 450 -17.15 -50.31 -31.51
CA GLY A 450 -18.28 -49.93 -32.38
C GLY A 450 -19.66 -50.51 -32.02
N GLN A 451 -20.67 -50.14 -32.81
CA GLN A 451 -21.93 -50.89 -32.95
C GLN A 451 -22.57 -50.71 -34.35
N GLN A 452 -23.62 -51.47 -34.62
CA GLN A 452 -24.11 -51.87 -35.95
C GLN A 452 -24.92 -50.81 -36.71
N GLY A 453 -24.89 -50.89 -38.05
CA GLY A 453 -25.84 -50.22 -38.96
C GLY A 453 -25.35 -50.32 -40.42
N GLY A 454 -26.13 -50.91 -41.34
CA GLY A 454 -25.70 -51.17 -42.72
C GLY A 454 -26.37 -50.28 -43.77
N GLY A 455 -25.93 -50.39 -45.03
CA GLY A 455 -26.61 -49.79 -46.18
C GLY A 455 -25.69 -49.27 -47.31
N ASP A 456 -25.41 -50.13 -48.29
CA ASP A 456 -25.42 -49.89 -49.75
C ASP A 456 -24.92 -48.57 -50.41
N ARG A 457 -24.05 -48.79 -51.44
CA ARG A 457 -23.96 -48.13 -52.78
C ARG A 457 -23.06 -46.90 -53.06
N GLU A 458 -22.21 -47.09 -54.08
CA GLU A 458 -22.06 -46.33 -55.36
C GLU A 458 -22.20 -44.78 -55.38
N ALA A 459 -21.47 -43.99 -56.20
CA ALA A 459 -20.37 -44.21 -57.17
C ALA A 459 -19.82 -42.86 -57.72
N THR A 460 -18.71 -42.90 -58.50
CA THR A 460 -18.31 -41.98 -59.62
C THR A 460 -18.14 -40.45 -59.37
N ALA A 461 -16.96 -39.85 -59.64
CA ALA A 461 -16.57 -39.11 -60.89
C ALA A 461 -17.15 -37.65 -60.99
N SER A 462 -16.61 -36.62 -61.66
CA SER A 462 -15.39 -36.34 -62.47
C SER A 462 -15.35 -34.83 -62.87
N GLY A 463 -14.20 -34.31 -63.37
CA GLY A 463 -14.09 -33.05 -64.16
C GLY A 463 -13.36 -31.88 -63.46
N SER A 464 -12.26 -31.29 -63.95
CA SER A 464 -12.00 -30.51 -65.19
C SER A 464 -12.50 -29.05 -65.12
N GLY A 465 -11.74 -27.98 -65.48
CA GLY A 465 -10.37 -27.83 -66.00
C GLY A 465 -10.11 -26.40 -66.51
N GLY A 466 -8.91 -26.10 -67.07
CA GLY A 466 -8.58 -24.85 -67.79
C GLY A 466 -7.86 -23.74 -66.96
N VAL A 467 -6.83 -22.95 -67.37
CA VAL A 467 -5.74 -22.93 -68.38
C VAL A 467 -5.52 -21.50 -68.94
N CYS A 468 -4.33 -20.91 -68.68
CA CYS A 468 -3.61 -19.79 -69.37
C CYS A 468 -4.30 -18.40 -69.56
N GLY A 469 -3.60 -17.27 -69.69
CA GLY A 469 -2.16 -16.92 -69.60
C GLY A 469 -1.85 -15.53 -70.24
N GLY A 470 -0.68 -14.90 -69.98
CA GLY A 470 -0.22 -13.70 -70.72
C GLY A 470 0.69 -12.70 -69.96
N ALA A 471 1.69 -12.11 -70.66
CA ALA A 471 2.64 -11.04 -70.25
C ALA A 471 2.97 -10.16 -71.50
N PRO A 472 3.95 -9.21 -71.58
CA PRO A 472 4.84 -8.54 -70.59
C PRO A 472 5.08 -6.99 -70.78
N ARG A 473 5.83 -6.32 -69.85
CA ARG A 473 6.65 -5.05 -69.97
C ARG A 473 5.93 -3.70 -70.32
N SER A 474 6.39 -2.48 -69.96
CA SER A 474 7.62 -1.95 -69.31
C SER A 474 7.47 -0.51 -68.75
N GLU A 475 8.24 -0.17 -67.69
CA GLU A 475 8.66 1.20 -67.24
C GLU A 475 7.54 2.18 -66.75
N VAL A 476 7.75 3.30 -65.99
CA VAL A 476 8.93 4.07 -65.48
C VAL A 476 8.80 4.28 -63.92
N SER A 477 9.70 5.04 -63.27
CA SER A 477 9.83 5.30 -61.80
C SER A 477 8.99 6.44 -61.18
N SER A 478 8.65 6.31 -59.89
CA SER A 478 8.86 7.37 -58.87
C SER A 478 8.90 6.78 -57.45
N ASP A 479 9.65 7.44 -56.55
CA ASP A 479 9.93 6.95 -55.19
C ASP A 479 8.71 7.01 -54.25
N ALA A 480 8.50 5.94 -53.49
CA ALA A 480 7.77 5.96 -52.22
C ALA A 480 8.32 4.86 -51.31
N ALA A 481 9.18 5.24 -50.35
CA ALA A 481 9.62 4.31 -49.31
C ALA A 481 8.40 3.86 -48.50
N GLY A 482 8.16 2.55 -48.45
CA GLY A 482 7.05 1.98 -47.69
C GLY A 482 7.22 2.27 -46.21
N GLN A 483 6.21 2.89 -45.59
CA GLN A 483 6.13 3.01 -44.14
C GLN A 483 6.12 1.60 -43.52
N PRO A 484 7.01 1.29 -42.56
CA PRO A 484 6.81 0.14 -41.70
C PRO A 484 5.50 0.34 -40.93
N GLY A 485 4.65 -0.69 -40.91
CA GLY A 485 3.37 -0.61 -40.21
C GLY A 485 3.57 -0.36 -38.71
N ALA A 486 2.75 0.50 -38.13
CA ALA A 486 2.70 0.71 -36.69
C ALA A 486 2.19 -0.55 -35.99
N MET A 487 3.11 -1.44 -35.61
CA MET A 487 2.92 -2.25 -34.41
C MET A 487 2.89 -1.27 -33.23
N GLY A 488 1.88 -1.37 -32.37
CA GLY A 488 1.86 -0.57 -31.15
C GLY A 488 2.99 -1.04 -30.25
N SER A 489 3.95 -0.17 -29.96
CA SER A 489 4.98 -0.44 -28.98
C SER A 489 4.39 -0.37 -27.58
N ASP A 490 4.56 -1.43 -26.81
CA ASP A 490 4.17 -1.46 -25.40
C ASP A 490 5.15 -0.60 -24.57
N SER A 491 4.81 0.68 -24.44
CA SER A 491 5.54 1.62 -23.58
C SER A 491 5.32 1.23 -22.12
N GLY A 492 6.17 0.37 -21.57
CA GLY A 492 6.05 -0.13 -20.21
C GLY A 492 6.05 0.99 -19.15
N TRP A 493 5.31 0.77 -18.07
CA TRP A 493 4.88 1.82 -17.13
C TRP A 493 5.44 1.58 -15.73
N VAL A 494 6.23 2.51 -15.23
CA VAL A 494 6.91 2.38 -13.94
C VAL A 494 6.88 3.72 -13.21
N HIS A 495 6.73 3.66 -11.89
CA HIS A 495 6.78 4.79 -10.97
C HIS A 495 8.19 4.87 -10.36
N CYS A 496 8.56 6.00 -9.76
CA CYS A 496 9.81 6.12 -9.03
C CYS A 496 9.68 7.03 -7.81
N CYS A 497 10.54 6.78 -6.82
CA CYS A 497 10.65 7.58 -5.62
C CYS A 497 12.10 7.98 -5.40
N LEU A 498 12.36 9.29 -5.32
CA LEU A 498 13.61 9.86 -4.80
C LEU A 498 13.31 10.44 -3.43
N GLN A 499 13.99 9.97 -2.39
CA GLN A 499 13.76 10.44 -1.03
C GLN A 499 15.06 10.73 -0.29
N TYR A 500 15.04 11.74 0.59
CA TYR A 500 16.18 12.10 1.44
C TYR A 500 15.74 12.52 2.85
N ARG A 501 16.61 12.30 3.83
CA ARG A 501 16.44 12.80 5.20
C ARG A 501 16.87 14.27 5.30
N ARG A 502 16.04 15.14 5.86
CA ARG A 502 16.41 16.54 6.21
C ARG A 502 17.28 16.63 7.46
#